data_AF-A0A966J6P4-F1
#
_entry.id   AF-A0A966J6P4-F1
#
_cell.length_a   1.000
_cell.length_b   1.000
_cell.length_c   1.000
_cell.angle_alpha   90.00
_cell.angle_beta   90.00
_cell.angle_gamma   90.00
#
_symmetry.space_group_name_H-M   'P 1'
#
loop_
_entity.id
_entity.type
_entity.pdbx_description
1 polymer ?
#
loop_
_entity_poly.entity_id
_entity_poly.type
_entity_poly.pdbx_seq_one_letter_code
_entity_poly.pdbx_strand_id
1 'polypeptide(L)' 'EVEHFFQIYKDLEGKRMEIMGWKKSEAAMEIVKASIVRYAEKYAAR' A
#
# COMPACT_ATOMS: atom_id res chain seq x y z
N GLU A 1 2.90 -17.02 2.18
CA GLU A 1 1.82 -16.55 3.07
C GLU A 1 1.27 -15.16 2.76
N VAL A 2 1.97 -14.05 3.03
CA VAL A 2 1.37 -12.70 2.87
C VAL A 2 0.96 -12.39 1.42
N GLU A 3 1.80 -12.72 0.43
CA GLU A 3 1.42 -12.55 -0.98
C GLU A 3 0.21 -13.39 -1.36
N HIS A 4 0.21 -14.67 -0.97
CA HIS A 4 -0.89 -15.58 -1.28
C HIS A 4 -2.21 -15.08 -0.71
N PHE A 5 -2.20 -14.56 0.53
CA PHE A 5 -3.37 -13.92 1.12
C PHE A 5 -3.92 -12.79 0.24
N PHE A 6 -3.08 -11.83 -0.15
CA PHE A 6 -3.52 -10.69 -0.95
C PHE A 6 -3.93 -11.05 -2.38
N GLN A 7 -3.48 -12.20 -2.90
CA GLN A 7 -3.88 -12.69 -4.21
C GLN A 7 -5.34 -13.15 -4.25
N ILE A 8 -5.86 -13.75 -3.17
CA ILE A 8 -7.18 -14.40 -3.17
C ILE A 8 -8.23 -13.74 -2.26
N TYR A 9 -7.85 -12.82 -1.37
CA TYR A 9 -8.76 -12.31 -0.33
C TYR A 9 -10.01 -11.59 -0.86
N LYS A 10 -9.99 -11.18 -2.13
CA LYS A 10 -11.06 -10.44 -2.80
C LYS A 10 -11.77 -11.21 -3.91
N ASP A 11 -11.48 -12.49 -4.06
CA ASP A 11 -12.09 -13.30 -5.12
C ASP A 11 -13.62 -13.39 -4.96
N LEU A 12 -14.11 -13.47 -3.72
CA LEU A 12 -15.56 -13.46 -3.43
C LEU A 12 -16.22 -12.10 -3.70
N GLU A 13 -15.46 -11.01 -3.72
CA GLU A 13 -15.93 -9.69 -4.17
C GLU A 13 -15.89 -9.54 -5.69
N GLY A 14 -15.43 -10.56 -6.43
CA GLY A 14 -15.23 -10.51 -7.87
C GLY A 14 -14.09 -9.57 -8.30
N LYS A 15 -13.17 -9.21 -7.39
CA LYS A 15 -12.02 -8.33 -7.69
C LYS A 15 -10.73 -9.12 -7.70
N ARG A 16 -9.93 -8.93 -8.75
CA ARG A 16 -8.62 -9.55 -8.87
C ARG A 16 -7.52 -8.57 -8.47
N MET A 17 -6.57 -9.04 -7.68
CA MET A 17 -5.39 -8.29 -7.26
C MET A 17 -4.15 -8.78 -8.01
N GLU A 18 -3.25 -7.86 -8.33
CA GLU A 18 -1.93 -8.15 -8.89
C GLU A 18 -0.84 -7.72 -7.90
N ILE A 19 0.14 -8.59 -7.69
CA ILE A 19 1.25 -8.37 -6.78
C ILE A 19 2.50 -8.16 -7.61
N MET A 20 3.05 -6.94 -7.55
CA MET A 20 4.26 -6.55 -8.31
C MET A 20 5.58 -6.90 -7.59
N GLY A 21 5.53 -7.82 -6.62
CA GLY A 21 6.66 -8.25 -5.80
C GLY A 21 7.01 -7.31 -4.64
N TRP A 22 8.08 -7.66 -3.93
CA TRP A 22 8.57 -6.91 -2.76
C TRP A 22 9.69 -5.93 -3.12
N LYS A 23 9.75 -4.83 -2.38
CA LYS A 23 10.86 -3.87 -2.40
C LYS A 23 11.58 -3.88 -1.05
N LYS A 24 12.82 -3.38 -1.04
CA LYS A 24 13.63 -3.25 0.18
C LYS A 24 13.07 -2.17 1.13
N SER A 25 13.57 -2.17 2.35
CA SER A 25 13.14 -1.28 3.44
C SER A 25 13.24 0.20 3.10
N GLU A 26 14.21 0.61 2.28
CA GLU A 26 14.37 2.01 1.86
C GLU A 26 13.14 2.48 1.08
N ALA A 27 12.64 1.66 0.14
CA ALA A 27 11.45 1.99 -0.63
C ALA A 27 10.20 2.07 0.26
N ALA A 28 10.08 1.19 1.27
CA ALA A 28 8.99 1.23 2.23
C ALA A 28 9.02 2.54 3.05
N MET A 29 10.20 2.95 3.52
CA MET A 29 10.38 4.18 4.29
C MET A 29 9.99 5.43 3.49
N GLU A 30 10.38 5.49 2.21
CA GLU A 30 10.01 6.62 1.35
C GLU A 30 8.49 6.72 1.13
N ILE A 31 7.79 5.60 0.97
CA ILE A 31 6.32 5.59 0.86
C ILE A 31 5.66 6.08 2.15
N VAL A 32 6.19 5.70 3.32
CA VAL A 32 5.67 6.16 4.63
C VAL A 32 5.83 7.68 4.76
N LYS A 33 7.04 8.21 4.54
CA LYS A 33 7.29 9.66 4.60
C LYS A 33 6.40 10.44 3.63
N ALA A 34 6.30 9.98 2.39
CA ALA A 34 5.45 10.63 1.39
C ALA A 34 3.97 10.61 1.79
N SER A 35 3.51 9.57 2.50
CA SER A 35 2.13 9.50 3.01
C SER A 35 1.88 10.49 4.15
N ILE A 36 2.85 10.69 5.05
CA ILE A 36 2.78 11.69 6.12
C ILE A 36 2.66 13.09 5.52
N VAL A 37 3.49 13.43 4.53
CA VAL A 37 3.45 14.72 3.85
C VAL A 37 2.09 14.95 3.19
N ARG A 38 1.59 13.99 2.39
CA ARG A 38 0.26 14.08 1.75
C ARG A 38 -0.86 14.29 2.77
N TYR A 39 -0.78 13.63 3.92
CA TYR A 39 -1.77 13.80 4.98
C TYR A 39 -1.70 15.21 5.57
N ALA A 40 -0.51 15.69 5.92
CA ALA A 40 -0.31 17.04 6.45
C ALA A 40 -0.76 18.12 5.44
N GLU A 41 -0.42 18.00 4.16
CA GLU A 41 -0.88 18.91 3.11
C GLU A 41 -2.41 18.96 3.02
N LYS A 42 -3.06 17.80 3.14
CA LYS A 42 -4.52 17.69 3.01
C LYS A 42 -5.27 18.20 4.25
N TYR A 43 -4.70 18.05 5.44
CA TYR A 43 -5.44 18.23 6.70
C TYR A 43 -4.82 19.21 7.70
N ALA A 44 -3.52 19.52 7.63
CA ALA A 44 -2.85 20.43 8.56
C ALA A 44 -2.85 21.89 8.10
N ALA A 45 -3.21 22.18 6.84
CA ALA A 45 -3.41 23.53 6.33
C ALA A 45 -4.84 24.06 6.57
N ARG A 46 -5.58 23.47 7.52
CA ARG A 46 -6.92 23.89 7.94
C ARG A 46 -6.90 24.56 9.30
#